data_AF-A0A947W028-F1
#
_entry.id   AF-A0A947W028-F1
#
_cell.length_a   1.000
_cell.length_b   1.000
_cell.length_c   1.000
_cell.angle_alpha   90.00
_cell.angle_beta   90.00
_cell.angle_gamma   90.00
#
_symmetry.space_group_name_H-M   'P 1'
#
loop_
_entity.id
_entity.type
_entity.pdbx_description
1 polymer ?
#
loop_
_entity_poly.entity_id
_entity_poly.type
_entity_poly.pdbx_seq_one_letter_code
_entity_poly.pdbx_strand_id
1 'polypeptide(L)'
;MMTRRNFFKYMASLMSTGISSAALADIIQFSQFKSIQVSVPDDYLKDYLYKMKYYHEQHRDDILLTGERQERLTSTVMRLRRIEKTVGNGNFYLLDFDDAVHIARSYVRVGAFKKEELDFIEMIFYKDASVYGFSGQKPFVGLTEKIDQTKVQKIPDTGNYLYRGLPEETYIKLKKDIGEDVILTSGVRSITKQLSLFLNKAYRSYGNLSLASRSLAPPGYSFHAIGDFDVGQANFGVENFTERFTYTSVYHKLENLGYVNFRYNRNNMLGVRFEPWHIKLYS
;
A
#
# COMPACT_ATOMS: atom_id res chain seq x y z
N MET A 1 -17.37 -25.10 8.75
CA MET A 1 -15.90 -24.92 8.68
C MET A 1 -15.62 -23.53 8.11
N MET A 2 -14.90 -22.67 8.82
CA MET A 2 -14.59 -21.32 8.32
C MET A 2 -13.65 -21.42 7.13
N THR A 3 -14.00 -20.81 5.99
CA THR A 3 -13.09 -20.76 4.84
C THR A 3 -11.97 -19.76 5.14
N ARG A 4 -10.78 -19.97 4.56
CA ARG A 4 -9.64 -19.04 4.69
C ARG A 4 -10.03 -17.60 4.33
N ARG A 5 -10.85 -17.42 3.30
CA ARG A 5 -11.40 -16.10 2.91
C ARG A 5 -12.27 -15.48 4.01
N ASN A 6 -13.16 -16.28 4.61
CA ASN A 6 -14.04 -15.80 5.67
C ASN A 6 -13.25 -15.46 6.95
N PHE A 7 -12.19 -16.22 7.25
CA PHE A 7 -11.28 -15.95 8.37
C PHE A 7 -10.62 -14.57 8.24
N PHE A 8 -9.99 -14.26 7.10
CA PHE A 8 -9.34 -12.96 6.93
C PHE A 8 -10.33 -11.78 6.89
N LYS A 9 -11.51 -11.97 6.30
CA LYS A 9 -12.57 -10.94 6.34
C LYS A 9 -13.01 -10.64 7.78
N TYR A 10 -13.14 -11.67 8.62
CA TYR A 10 -13.48 -11.52 10.03
C TYR A 10 -12.37 -10.79 10.82
N MET A 11 -11.11 -11.20 10.66
CA MET A 11 -9.97 -10.57 11.34
C MET A 11 -9.73 -9.11 10.93
N ALA A 12 -9.89 -8.80 9.63
CA ALA A 12 -9.77 -7.43 9.14
C ALA A 12 -10.89 -6.52 9.70
N SER A 13 -12.11 -7.04 9.84
CA SER A 13 -13.23 -6.31 10.44
C SER A 13 -12.94 -5.90 11.89
N LEU A 14 -12.37 -6.80 12.71
CA LEU A 14 -12.05 -6.52 14.11
C LEU A 14 -10.96 -5.44 14.30
N MET A 15 -10.03 -5.33 13.35
CA MET A 15 -8.96 -4.31 13.38
C MET A 15 -9.45 -2.93 12.90
N SER A 16 -10.50 -2.89 12.07
CA SER A 16 -11.07 -1.63 11.56
C SER A 16 -11.86 -0.84 12.62
N THR A 17 -12.28 -1.50 13.71
CA THR A 17 -13.09 -0.90 14.78
C THR A 17 -12.28 -0.19 15.88
N GLY A 18 -11.00 0.12 15.65
CA GLY A 18 -10.24 1.04 16.51
C GLY A 18 -10.18 0.64 17.98
N ILE A 19 -9.71 -0.57 18.28
CA ILE A 19 -9.35 -0.95 19.66
C ILE A 19 -7.93 -0.44 19.91
N SER A 20 -7.76 0.41 20.94
CA SER A 20 -6.47 0.96 21.34
C SER A 20 -5.46 -0.15 21.66
N SER A 21 -4.17 0.11 21.48
CA SER A 21 -3.08 -0.83 21.79
C SER A 21 -3.09 -1.33 23.24
N ALA A 22 -3.63 -0.54 24.17
CA ALA A 22 -3.82 -0.94 25.57
C ALA A 22 -4.91 -2.01 25.74
N ALA A 23 -6.01 -1.93 24.98
CA ALA A 23 -7.09 -2.92 25.06
C ALA A 23 -6.75 -4.24 24.35
N LEU A 24 -5.72 -4.26 23.48
CA LEU A 24 -5.15 -5.49 22.92
C LEU A 24 -4.31 -6.29 23.94
N ALA A 25 -3.68 -5.61 24.90
CA ALA A 25 -3.00 -6.28 26.01
C ALA A 25 -4.00 -6.91 26.99
N ASP A 26 -5.15 -6.26 27.22
CA ASP A 26 -6.23 -6.81 28.03
C ASP A 26 -6.92 -8.03 27.38
N ILE A 27 -6.90 -8.15 26.05
CA ILE A 27 -7.39 -9.36 25.35
C ILE A 27 -6.49 -10.58 25.63
N ILE A 28 -5.19 -10.38 25.87
CA ILE A 28 -4.27 -11.46 26.25
C ILE A 28 -4.48 -11.86 27.73
N GLN A 29 -4.99 -10.96 28.57
CA GLN A 29 -5.29 -11.21 29.98
C GLN A 29 -6.74 -11.68 30.24
N PHE A 30 -7.56 -11.80 29.19
CA PHE A 30 -8.99 -12.15 29.25
C PHE A 30 -9.27 -13.66 29.22
N SER A 31 -8.47 -14.47 29.92
CA SER A 31 -8.69 -15.92 30.02
C SER A 31 -9.83 -16.32 30.98
N GLN A 32 -10.76 -15.41 31.33
CA GLN A 32 -11.79 -15.68 32.35
C GLN A 32 -13.24 -15.25 32.01
N PHE A 33 -13.58 -14.88 30.76
CA PHE A 33 -14.98 -14.72 30.37
C PHE A 33 -15.44 -15.74 29.32
N LYS A 34 -16.59 -16.35 29.63
CA LYS A 34 -17.27 -17.45 28.91
C LYS A 34 -17.33 -17.23 27.39
N SER A 35 -16.46 -17.98 26.70
CA SER A 35 -16.63 -18.64 25.40
C SER A 35 -17.77 -18.19 24.48
N ILE A 36 -17.49 -17.22 23.62
CA ILE A 36 -17.78 -17.39 22.19
C ILE A 36 -16.50 -17.96 21.59
N GLN A 37 -16.37 -19.29 21.59
CA GLN A 37 -15.27 -19.98 20.90
C GLN A 37 -15.48 -19.84 19.38
N VAL A 38 -14.97 -18.77 18.79
CA VAL A 38 -14.58 -18.83 17.38
C VAL A 38 -13.19 -19.47 17.37
N SER A 39 -13.15 -20.79 17.20
CA SER A 39 -11.90 -21.52 17.00
C SER A 39 -11.32 -21.12 15.65
N VAL A 40 -10.48 -20.09 15.64
CA VAL A 40 -9.55 -19.83 14.55
C VAL A 40 -8.65 -21.06 14.46
N PRO A 41 -8.65 -21.82 13.35
CA PRO A 41 -7.75 -22.95 13.23
C PRO A 41 -6.32 -22.42 13.21
N ASP A 42 -5.53 -22.82 14.20
CA ASP A 42 -4.13 -22.41 14.46
C ASP A 42 -3.25 -22.48 13.19
N ASP A 43 -3.52 -23.45 12.32
CA ASP A 43 -2.80 -23.65 11.05
C ASP A 43 -2.93 -22.47 10.07
N TYR A 44 -4.10 -21.82 9.99
CA TYR A 44 -4.28 -20.67 9.08
C TYR A 44 -3.52 -19.44 9.55
N LEU A 45 -3.47 -19.22 10.87
CA LEU A 45 -2.71 -18.12 11.44
C LEU A 45 -1.21 -18.36 11.26
N LYS A 46 -0.74 -19.59 11.47
CA LYS A 46 0.65 -19.99 11.21
C LYS A 46 1.05 -19.78 9.74
N ASP A 47 0.22 -20.26 8.79
CA ASP A 47 0.43 -20.03 7.34
C ASP A 47 0.49 -18.53 7.00
N TYR A 48 -0.42 -17.75 7.58
CA TYR A 48 -0.45 -16.30 7.39
C TYR A 48 0.84 -15.61 7.87
N LEU A 49 1.20 -15.84 9.13
CA LEU A 49 2.38 -15.23 9.74
C LEU A 49 3.66 -15.66 9.02
N TYR A 50 3.74 -16.91 8.59
CA TYR A 50 4.83 -17.40 7.75
C TYR A 50 4.92 -16.62 6.44
N LYS A 51 3.81 -16.45 5.72
CA LYS A 51 3.76 -15.68 4.47
C LYS A 51 4.11 -14.20 4.66
N MET A 52 3.73 -13.59 5.79
CA MET A 52 4.09 -12.19 6.09
C MET A 52 5.56 -12.05 6.46
N LYS A 53 6.12 -13.01 7.20
CA LYS A 53 7.56 -13.05 7.50
C LYS A 53 8.39 -13.20 6.22
N TYR A 54 7.98 -14.11 5.34
CA TYR A 54 8.61 -14.37 4.05
C TYR A 54 7.82 -13.75 2.90
N TYR A 55 7.42 -12.48 3.06
CA TYR A 55 6.55 -11.77 2.11
C TYR A 55 7.14 -11.65 0.70
N HIS A 56 8.47 -11.68 0.60
CA HIS A 56 9.25 -11.56 -0.62
C HIS A 56 9.50 -12.90 -1.31
N GLU A 57 9.10 -14.02 -0.69
CA GLU A 57 9.21 -15.36 -1.26
C GLU A 57 7.91 -15.77 -1.96
N GLN A 58 8.04 -16.72 -2.89
CA GLN A 58 6.91 -17.36 -3.55
C GLN A 58 6.35 -18.46 -2.65
N HIS A 59 5.03 -18.50 -2.52
CA HIS A 59 4.32 -19.54 -1.78
C HIS A 59 3.49 -20.42 -2.73
N ARG A 60 3.16 -21.64 -2.29
CA ARG A 60 2.52 -22.68 -3.13
C ARG A 60 1.19 -22.24 -3.76
N ASP A 61 0.45 -21.40 -3.06
CA ASP A 61 -0.89 -20.91 -3.40
C ASP A 61 -0.89 -19.50 -3.98
N ASP A 62 0.28 -18.98 -4.36
CA ASP A 62 0.38 -17.67 -5.00
C ASP A 62 -0.30 -17.65 -6.37
N ILE A 63 -0.89 -16.51 -6.72
CA ILE A 63 -1.48 -16.28 -8.03
C ILE A 63 -0.41 -15.72 -8.96
N LEU A 64 0.01 -16.54 -9.92
CA LEU A 64 1.00 -16.19 -10.93
C LEU A 64 0.33 -15.91 -12.28
N LEU A 65 0.80 -14.87 -12.96
CA LEU A 65 0.50 -14.64 -14.37
C LEU A 65 1.43 -15.50 -15.24
N THR A 66 0.85 -16.20 -16.22
CA THR A 66 1.57 -17.07 -17.16
C THR A 66 1.11 -16.80 -18.59
N GLY A 67 1.92 -17.24 -19.56
CA GLY A 67 1.62 -17.11 -20.99
C GLY A 67 1.29 -15.68 -21.40
N GLU A 68 0.21 -15.50 -22.17
CA GLU A 68 -0.23 -14.20 -22.67
C GLU A 68 -0.40 -13.15 -21.56
N ARG A 69 -0.87 -13.53 -20.37
CA ARG A 69 -1.06 -12.56 -19.27
C ARG A 69 0.28 -12.00 -18.76
N GLN A 70 1.34 -12.80 -18.80
CA GLN A 70 2.69 -12.34 -18.44
C GLN A 70 3.24 -11.36 -19.49
N GLU A 71 2.95 -11.59 -20.77
CA GLU A 71 3.27 -10.65 -21.84
C GLU A 71 2.49 -9.34 -21.69
N ARG A 72 1.19 -9.40 -21.35
CA ARG A 72 0.36 -8.21 -21.06
C ARG A 72 0.84 -7.44 -19.85
N LEU A 73 1.26 -8.12 -18.78
CA LEU A 73 1.92 -7.47 -17.65
C LEU A 73 3.16 -6.69 -18.10
N THR A 74 4.02 -7.35 -18.89
CA THR A 74 5.26 -6.75 -19.38
C THR A 74 4.99 -5.52 -20.24
N SER A 75 4.11 -5.63 -21.24
CA SER A 75 3.82 -4.52 -22.15
C SER A 75 3.19 -3.33 -21.40
N THR A 76 2.24 -3.60 -20.50
CA THR A 76 1.59 -2.60 -19.64
C THR A 76 2.61 -1.87 -18.75
N VAL A 77 3.48 -2.61 -18.06
CA VAL A 77 4.53 -2.03 -17.20
C VAL A 77 5.47 -1.14 -18.01
N MET A 78 5.90 -1.59 -19.19
CA MET A 78 6.78 -0.78 -20.03
C MET A 78 6.09 0.50 -20.50
N ARG A 79 4.78 0.47 -20.77
CA ARG A 79 4.03 1.68 -21.12
C ARG A 79 3.92 2.64 -19.93
N LEU A 80 3.55 2.16 -18.75
CA LEU A 80 3.46 2.97 -17.54
C LEU A 80 4.81 3.63 -17.19
N ARG A 81 5.93 2.91 -17.37
CA ARG A 81 7.28 3.49 -17.22
C ARG A 81 7.56 4.63 -18.20
N ARG A 82 7.13 4.48 -19.47
CA ARG A 82 7.30 5.55 -20.48
C ARG A 82 6.39 6.76 -20.18
N ILE A 83 5.20 6.54 -19.64
CA ILE A 83 4.32 7.62 -19.15
C ILE A 83 5.02 8.35 -18.00
N GLU A 84 5.44 7.65 -16.95
CA GLU A 84 6.13 8.24 -15.79
C GLU A 84 7.37 9.04 -16.20
N LYS A 85 8.19 8.50 -17.11
CA LYS A 85 9.34 9.21 -17.68
C LYS A 85 8.94 10.48 -18.45
N THR A 86 7.81 10.45 -19.14
CA THR A 86 7.32 11.59 -19.94
C THR A 86 6.74 12.71 -19.07
N VAL A 87 6.02 12.35 -17.99
CA VAL A 87 5.38 13.35 -17.11
C VAL A 87 6.28 13.84 -15.98
N GLY A 88 7.29 13.06 -15.62
CA GLY A 88 8.15 13.28 -14.46
C GLY A 88 7.55 12.71 -13.16
N ASN A 89 8.42 12.19 -12.29
CA ASN A 89 8.01 11.41 -11.10
C ASN A 89 7.02 12.19 -10.21
N GLY A 90 7.29 13.46 -9.89
CA GLY A 90 6.41 14.28 -9.05
C GLY A 90 5.00 14.43 -9.62
N ASN A 91 4.86 14.74 -10.90
CA ASN A 91 3.54 14.88 -11.54
C ASN A 91 2.82 13.52 -11.65
N PHE A 92 3.58 12.43 -11.78
CA PHE A 92 3.03 11.08 -11.87
C PHE A 92 2.28 10.65 -10.59
N TYR A 93 2.60 11.25 -9.43
CA TYR A 93 1.86 11.01 -8.18
C TYR A 93 0.41 11.48 -8.22
N LEU A 94 0.08 12.50 -9.03
CA LEU A 94 -1.26 13.07 -9.15
C LEU A 94 -1.98 12.66 -10.45
N LEU A 95 -1.27 12.06 -11.41
CA LEU A 95 -1.80 11.71 -12.71
C LEU A 95 -2.94 10.68 -12.59
N ASP A 96 -4.14 11.02 -13.01
CA ASP A 96 -5.26 10.08 -13.08
C ASP A 96 -5.16 9.16 -14.31
N PHE A 97 -6.03 8.15 -14.39
CA PHE A 97 -5.92 7.12 -15.42
C PHE A 97 -6.35 7.61 -16.81
N ASP A 98 -7.36 8.49 -16.90
CA ASP A 98 -7.81 9.05 -18.18
C ASP A 98 -6.73 9.92 -18.79
N ASP A 99 -6.09 10.75 -17.97
CA ASP A 99 -4.96 11.57 -18.40
C ASP A 99 -3.76 10.70 -18.81
N ALA A 100 -3.50 9.59 -18.12
CA ALA A 100 -2.47 8.63 -18.52
C ALA A 100 -2.75 8.00 -19.90
N VAL A 101 -4.00 7.64 -20.18
CA VAL A 101 -4.44 7.13 -21.49
C VAL A 101 -4.31 8.21 -22.56
N HIS A 102 -4.70 9.45 -22.25
CA HIS A 102 -4.54 10.58 -23.16
C HIS A 102 -3.06 10.81 -23.49
N ILE A 103 -2.17 10.88 -22.50
CA ILE A 103 -0.73 11.04 -22.69
C ILE A 103 -0.15 9.91 -23.53
N ALA A 104 -0.56 8.66 -23.27
CA ALA A 104 -0.11 7.52 -24.05
C ALA A 104 -0.46 7.67 -25.55
N ARG A 105 -1.67 8.16 -25.85
CA ARG A 105 -2.12 8.43 -27.23
C ARG A 105 -1.38 9.62 -27.86
N SER A 106 -1.20 10.69 -27.11
CA SER A 106 -0.67 11.96 -27.63
C SER A 106 0.85 11.92 -27.86
N TYR A 107 1.60 11.14 -27.07
CA TYR A 107 3.05 11.07 -27.18
C TYR A 107 3.50 9.78 -27.87
N VAL A 108 4.00 9.88 -29.10
CA VAL A 108 4.50 8.74 -29.90
C VAL A 108 5.54 7.91 -29.14
N ARG A 109 6.44 8.57 -28.38
CA ARG A 109 7.45 7.89 -27.54
C ARG A 109 6.84 7.00 -26.45
N VAL A 110 5.62 7.27 -26.01
CA VAL A 110 4.88 6.42 -25.07
C VAL A 110 4.13 5.34 -25.83
N GLY A 111 3.38 5.76 -26.86
CA GLY A 111 2.48 4.94 -27.67
C GLY A 111 1.16 4.67 -26.95
N ALA A 112 0.07 4.59 -27.71
CA ALA A 112 -1.26 4.33 -27.16
C ALA A 112 -1.34 2.96 -26.49
N PHE A 113 -2.17 2.85 -25.45
CA PHE A 113 -2.55 1.56 -24.88
C PHE A 113 -3.24 0.71 -25.94
N LYS A 114 -2.84 -0.57 -26.03
CA LYS A 114 -3.62 -1.56 -26.77
C LYS A 114 -4.85 -1.95 -25.96
N LYS A 115 -5.89 -2.45 -26.63
CA LYS A 115 -7.11 -2.91 -25.95
C LYS A 115 -6.80 -3.97 -24.90
N GLU A 116 -5.93 -4.91 -25.22
CA GLU A 116 -5.58 -6.00 -24.30
C GLU A 116 -4.79 -5.51 -23.06
N GLU A 117 -4.12 -4.36 -23.16
CA GLU A 117 -3.47 -3.71 -22.02
C GLU A 117 -4.52 -3.04 -21.11
N LEU A 118 -5.52 -2.39 -21.69
CA LEU A 118 -6.62 -1.78 -20.94
C LEU A 118 -7.47 -2.86 -20.24
N ASP A 119 -7.86 -3.91 -20.97
CA ASP A 119 -8.60 -5.05 -20.42
C ASP A 119 -7.82 -5.72 -19.28
N PHE A 120 -6.49 -5.83 -19.41
CA PHE A 120 -5.62 -6.34 -18.35
C PHE A 120 -5.61 -5.42 -17.11
N ILE A 121 -5.54 -4.10 -17.30
CA ILE A 121 -5.57 -3.12 -16.20
C ILE A 121 -6.91 -3.18 -15.47
N GLU A 122 -8.03 -3.22 -16.19
CA GLU A 122 -9.36 -3.36 -15.60
C GLU A 122 -9.49 -4.68 -14.82
N MET A 123 -9.01 -5.78 -15.39
CA MET A 123 -9.00 -7.09 -14.73
C MET A 123 -8.23 -7.05 -13.41
N ILE A 124 -7.08 -6.37 -13.34
CA ILE A 124 -6.32 -6.21 -12.10
C ILE A 124 -7.04 -5.26 -11.11
N PHE A 125 -7.56 -4.13 -11.59
CA PHE A 125 -8.17 -3.12 -10.71
C PHE A 125 -9.50 -3.57 -10.10
N TYR A 126 -10.36 -4.23 -10.87
CA TYR A 126 -11.69 -4.64 -10.41
C TYR A 126 -11.70 -6.01 -9.71
N LYS A 127 -10.57 -6.73 -9.70
CA LYS A 127 -10.46 -7.96 -8.91
C LYS A 127 -10.55 -7.66 -7.42
N ASP A 128 -11.30 -8.47 -6.68
CA ASP A 128 -11.26 -8.49 -5.21
C ASP A 128 -9.83 -8.85 -4.74
N ALA A 129 -9.17 -7.90 -4.07
CA ALA A 129 -7.80 -8.05 -3.59
C ALA A 129 -7.60 -9.21 -2.60
N SER A 130 -8.67 -9.71 -1.97
CA SER A 130 -8.59 -10.89 -1.10
C SER A 130 -8.15 -12.15 -1.84
N VAL A 131 -8.33 -12.19 -3.17
CA VAL A 131 -7.79 -13.26 -4.03
C VAL A 131 -6.26 -13.24 -4.07
N TYR A 132 -5.63 -12.07 -3.90
CA TYR A 132 -4.18 -11.93 -3.79
C TYR A 132 -3.69 -11.98 -2.34
N GLY A 133 -4.60 -12.20 -1.39
CA GLY A 133 -4.33 -12.26 0.05
C GLY A 133 -4.44 -10.94 0.78
N PHE A 134 -4.87 -9.84 0.13
CA PHE A 134 -5.01 -8.52 0.77
C PHE A 134 -6.45 -8.24 1.18
N SER A 135 -6.64 -7.85 2.44
CA SER A 135 -7.97 -7.71 3.08
C SER A 135 -8.28 -6.29 3.57
N GLY A 136 -7.48 -5.29 3.16
CA GLY A 136 -7.77 -3.89 3.42
C GLY A 136 -8.98 -3.37 2.64
N GLN A 137 -9.51 -2.23 3.10
CA GLN A 137 -10.55 -1.51 2.38
C GLN A 137 -10.01 -0.95 1.06
N LYS A 138 -10.92 -0.65 0.12
CA LYS A 138 -10.61 -0.08 -1.19
C LYS A 138 -11.06 1.39 -1.23
N PRO A 139 -10.21 2.37 -0.85
CA PRO A 139 -10.60 3.77 -0.84
C PRO A 139 -11.10 4.28 -2.19
N PHE A 140 -10.42 3.90 -3.28
CA PHE A 140 -10.81 4.29 -4.64
C PHE A 140 -11.40 3.08 -5.36
N VAL A 141 -12.70 3.13 -5.62
CA VAL A 141 -13.51 2.04 -6.18
C VAL A 141 -13.57 2.06 -7.72
N GLY A 142 -13.34 3.22 -8.34
CA GLY A 142 -13.35 3.43 -9.80
C GLY A 142 -11.95 3.74 -10.36
N LEU A 143 -11.63 3.19 -11.53
CA LEU A 143 -10.30 3.34 -12.16
C LEU A 143 -9.99 4.80 -12.57
N THR A 144 -11.03 5.58 -12.84
CA THR A 144 -10.95 6.98 -13.31
C THR A 144 -11.06 8.00 -12.18
N GLU A 145 -11.04 7.58 -10.92
CA GLU A 145 -11.04 8.51 -9.80
C GLU A 145 -9.81 9.41 -9.81
N LYS A 146 -10.03 10.68 -9.48
CA LYS A 146 -9.05 11.75 -9.60
C LYS A 146 -8.71 12.32 -8.24
N ILE A 147 -7.47 12.75 -8.11
CA ILE A 147 -7.04 13.55 -6.96
C ILE A 147 -7.35 15.00 -7.27
N ASP A 148 -8.14 15.62 -6.41
CA ASP A 148 -8.42 17.05 -6.48
C ASP A 148 -7.13 17.84 -6.18
N GLN A 149 -6.53 18.39 -7.24
CA GLN A 149 -5.26 19.11 -7.13
C GLN A 149 -5.36 20.37 -6.27
N THR A 150 -6.57 20.92 -6.07
CA THR A 150 -6.78 22.10 -5.21
C THR A 150 -6.64 21.74 -3.71
N LYS A 151 -6.85 20.47 -3.36
CA LYS A 151 -6.80 19.94 -1.99
C LYS A 151 -5.44 19.41 -1.58
N VAL A 152 -4.44 19.47 -2.46
CA VAL A 152 -3.09 19.00 -2.17
C VAL A 152 -2.09 20.14 -2.22
N GLN A 153 -1.01 19.99 -1.48
CA GLN A 153 0.11 20.91 -1.46
C GLN A 153 1.39 20.14 -1.75
N LYS A 154 2.20 20.68 -2.68
CA LYS A 154 3.53 20.14 -2.96
C LYS A 154 4.42 20.45 -1.76
N ILE A 155 5.10 19.45 -1.24
CA ILE A 155 6.08 19.62 -0.16
C ILE A 155 7.44 19.91 -0.79
N PRO A 156 8.06 21.08 -0.49
CA PRO A 156 9.35 21.48 -1.07
C PRO A 156 10.41 20.38 -0.96
N ASP A 157 11.25 20.25 -1.98
CA ASP A 157 12.42 19.36 -2.04
C ASP A 157 12.17 17.84 -1.88
N THR A 158 10.91 17.42 -1.77
CA THR A 158 10.56 15.99 -1.65
C THR A 158 10.05 15.37 -2.95
N GLY A 159 9.61 16.19 -3.90
CA GLY A 159 8.89 15.74 -5.09
C GLY A 159 7.51 15.14 -4.82
N ASN A 160 7.02 15.23 -3.57
CA ASN A 160 5.77 14.66 -3.10
C ASN A 160 4.73 15.73 -2.76
N TYR A 161 3.50 15.29 -2.55
CA TYR A 161 2.36 16.12 -2.17
C TYR A 161 1.73 15.57 -0.90
N LEU A 162 1.17 16.43 -0.05
CA LEU A 162 0.27 16.03 1.03
C LEU A 162 -1.11 16.65 0.79
N TYR A 163 -2.17 16.02 1.27
CA TYR A 163 -3.45 16.70 1.34
C TYR A 163 -3.39 17.80 2.40
N ARG A 164 -4.05 18.93 2.11
CA ARG A 164 -4.25 20.01 3.07
C ARG A 164 -5.04 19.52 4.29
N GLY A 165 -4.82 20.17 5.43
CA GLY A 165 -5.42 19.80 6.71
C GLY A 165 -4.63 18.71 7.41
N LEU A 166 -5.31 17.68 7.95
CA LEU A 166 -4.71 16.70 8.85
C LEU A 166 -3.38 16.09 8.37
N PRO A 167 -3.20 15.68 7.09
CA PRO A 167 -1.93 15.09 6.65
C PRO A 167 -0.76 16.08 6.66
N GLU A 168 -0.96 17.27 6.10
CA GLU A 168 0.01 18.35 6.11
C GLU A 168 0.35 18.79 7.54
N GLU A 169 -0.67 19.03 8.37
CA GLU A 169 -0.50 19.44 9.78
C GLU A 169 0.26 18.39 10.58
N THR A 170 -0.03 17.10 10.37
CA THR A 170 0.68 15.99 11.03
C THR A 170 2.14 15.98 10.62
N TYR A 171 2.46 16.13 9.33
CA TYR A 171 3.84 16.17 8.87
C TYR A 171 4.62 17.38 9.42
N ILE A 172 4.01 18.56 9.46
CA ILE A 172 4.60 19.76 10.07
C ILE A 172 4.91 19.51 11.56
N LYS A 173 3.96 18.89 12.28
CA LYS A 173 4.16 18.53 13.68
C LYS A 173 5.29 17.52 13.87
N LEU A 174 5.39 16.51 13.00
CA LEU A 174 6.51 15.56 13.02
C LEU A 174 7.85 16.27 12.84
N LYS A 175 7.97 17.20 11.88
CA LYS A 175 9.20 17.99 11.69
C LYS A 175 9.56 18.80 12.93
N LYS A 176 8.57 19.39 13.61
CA LYS A 176 8.77 20.14 14.85
C LYS A 176 9.24 19.25 16.01
N ASP A 177 8.62 18.09 16.18
CA ASP A 177 8.87 17.22 17.34
C ASP A 177 10.14 16.36 17.18
N ILE A 178 10.50 15.98 15.94
CA ILE A 178 11.63 15.07 15.64
C ILE A 178 12.87 15.83 15.18
N GLY A 179 12.68 16.92 14.43
CA GLY A 179 13.73 17.71 13.80
C GLY A 179 13.87 17.44 12.30
N GLU A 180 14.97 17.93 11.71
CA GLU A 180 15.16 17.90 10.26
C GLU A 180 15.41 16.49 9.69
N ASP A 181 15.81 15.53 10.53
CA ASP A 181 16.12 14.16 10.12
C ASP A 181 14.89 13.37 9.64
N VAL A 182 13.67 13.75 10.04
CA VAL A 182 12.46 13.14 9.47
C VAL A 182 12.13 13.79 8.14
N ILE A 183 11.98 12.95 7.11
CA ILE A 183 11.66 13.38 5.75
C ILE A 183 10.39 12.68 5.24
N LEU A 184 9.62 13.37 4.42
CA LEU A 184 8.54 12.77 3.63
C LEU A 184 9.15 11.94 2.50
N THR A 185 8.88 10.63 2.49
CA THR A 185 9.41 9.72 1.47
C THR A 185 8.36 9.38 0.41
N SER A 186 7.07 9.35 0.78
CA SER A 186 5.96 9.30 -0.16
C SER A 186 4.74 10.00 0.43
N GLY A 187 4.07 10.81 -0.37
CA GLY A 187 2.81 11.45 0.01
C GLY A 187 1.62 10.88 -0.76
N VAL A 188 0.73 11.77 -1.20
CA VAL A 188 -0.44 11.51 -2.04
C VAL A 188 -0.10 10.60 -3.23
N ARG A 189 -0.89 9.55 -3.51
CA ARG A 189 -0.72 8.67 -4.68
C ARG A 189 -2.03 8.45 -5.43
N SER A 190 -2.04 8.73 -6.73
CA SER A 190 -3.15 8.42 -7.64
C SER A 190 -3.25 6.92 -7.94
N ILE A 191 -4.36 6.52 -8.58
CA ILE A 191 -4.53 5.15 -9.07
C ILE A 191 -3.43 4.79 -10.07
N THR A 192 -3.09 5.68 -11.01
CA THR A 192 -2.05 5.42 -12.01
C THR A 192 -0.70 5.15 -11.34
N LYS A 193 -0.33 5.94 -10.31
CA LYS A 193 0.90 5.68 -9.54
C LYS A 193 0.84 4.33 -8.85
N GLN A 194 -0.25 4.03 -8.14
CA GLN A 194 -0.38 2.77 -7.40
C GLN A 194 -0.39 1.55 -8.32
N LEU A 195 -1.07 1.65 -9.47
CA LEU A 195 -1.09 0.65 -10.54
C LEU A 195 0.32 0.40 -11.06
N SER A 196 1.07 1.45 -11.37
CA SER A 196 2.46 1.33 -11.81
C SER A 196 3.33 0.62 -10.77
N LEU A 197 3.25 1.02 -9.49
CA LEU A 197 4.04 0.41 -8.41
C LEU A 197 3.72 -1.08 -8.24
N PHE A 198 2.44 -1.44 -8.16
CA PHE A 198 1.98 -2.80 -7.99
C PHE A 198 2.39 -3.70 -9.17
N LEU A 199 2.12 -3.27 -10.41
CA LEU A 199 2.47 -4.04 -11.60
C LEU A 199 3.99 -4.14 -11.80
N ASN A 200 4.76 -3.10 -11.48
CA ASN A 200 6.22 -3.19 -11.50
C ASN A 200 6.73 -4.23 -10.50
N LYS A 201 6.12 -4.32 -9.31
CA LYS A 201 6.49 -5.34 -8.32
C LYS A 201 6.13 -6.74 -8.82
N ALA A 202 4.94 -6.93 -9.40
CA ALA A 202 4.55 -8.20 -10.01
C ALA A 202 5.52 -8.60 -11.14
N TYR A 203 5.89 -7.65 -12.01
CA TYR A 203 6.83 -7.87 -13.11
C TYR A 203 8.21 -8.31 -12.61
N ARG A 204 8.75 -7.62 -11.60
CA ARG A 204 10.03 -7.99 -10.96
C ARG A 204 9.96 -9.31 -10.19
N SER A 205 8.76 -9.80 -9.92
CA SER A 205 8.49 -11.06 -9.21
C SER A 205 7.91 -12.11 -10.17
N TYR A 206 8.29 -12.05 -11.45
CA TYR A 206 7.94 -13.02 -12.48
C TYR A 206 6.43 -13.29 -12.61
N GLY A 207 5.60 -12.24 -12.47
CA GLY A 207 4.15 -12.33 -12.61
C GLY A 207 3.40 -12.71 -11.34
N ASN A 208 4.07 -12.85 -10.20
CA ASN A 208 3.43 -13.22 -8.95
C ASN A 208 2.65 -12.04 -8.32
N LEU A 209 1.33 -12.06 -8.47
CA LEU A 209 0.42 -11.03 -7.97
C LEU A 209 0.24 -11.10 -6.45
N SER A 210 0.21 -12.30 -5.88
CA SER A 210 0.10 -12.47 -4.42
C SER A 210 1.34 -11.91 -3.71
N LEU A 211 2.54 -12.17 -4.23
CA LEU A 211 3.80 -11.59 -3.72
C LEU A 211 3.82 -10.07 -3.86
N ALA A 212 3.37 -9.55 -5.00
CA ALA A 212 3.21 -8.11 -5.17
C ALA A 212 2.26 -7.52 -4.13
N SER A 213 1.13 -8.18 -3.86
CA SER A 213 0.13 -7.76 -2.89
C SER A 213 0.63 -7.79 -1.44
N ARG A 214 1.49 -8.74 -1.09
CA ARG A 214 2.16 -8.76 0.22
C ARG A 214 3.16 -7.62 0.39
N SER A 215 3.66 -7.07 -0.71
CA SER A 215 4.68 -6.01 -0.68
C SER A 215 4.10 -4.61 -0.82
N LEU A 216 2.97 -4.47 -1.52
CA LEU A 216 2.31 -3.22 -1.86
C LEU A 216 0.80 -3.45 -1.94
N ALA A 217 0.01 -2.50 -1.43
CA ALA A 217 -1.44 -2.55 -1.62
C ALA A 217 -1.81 -2.63 -3.12
N PRO A 218 -2.79 -3.46 -3.52
CA PRO A 218 -3.28 -3.48 -4.89
C PRO A 218 -3.86 -2.13 -5.34
N PRO A 219 -4.02 -1.91 -6.67
CA PRO A 219 -4.57 -0.67 -7.20
C PRO A 219 -5.98 -0.38 -6.65
N GLY A 220 -6.21 0.85 -6.18
CA GLY A 220 -7.45 1.26 -5.51
C GLY A 220 -7.50 0.97 -4.00
N TYR A 221 -6.58 0.16 -3.46
CA TYR A 221 -6.51 -0.21 -2.02
C TYR A 221 -5.46 0.59 -1.23
N SER A 222 -4.80 1.56 -1.86
CA SER A 222 -3.77 2.38 -1.20
C SER A 222 -4.40 3.51 -0.41
N PHE A 223 -4.04 3.61 0.88
CA PHE A 223 -4.51 4.70 1.74
C PHE A 223 -3.82 6.05 1.46
N HIS A 224 -2.76 6.07 0.64
CA HIS A 224 -2.20 7.33 0.11
C HIS A 224 -3.17 8.10 -0.78
N ALA A 225 -4.19 7.41 -1.31
CA ALA A 225 -5.25 8.03 -2.08
C ALA A 225 -6.20 8.88 -1.20
N ILE A 226 -6.15 8.72 0.13
CA ILE A 226 -7.01 9.44 1.07
C ILE A 226 -6.24 10.13 2.20
N GLY A 227 -4.91 10.14 2.15
CA GLY A 227 -4.09 11.05 2.95
C GLY A 227 -3.02 10.43 3.82
N ASP A 228 -2.98 9.11 3.97
CA ASP A 228 -1.81 8.47 4.58
C ASP A 228 -0.52 8.83 3.82
N PHE A 229 0.59 8.84 4.53
CA PHE A 229 1.89 9.19 3.97
C PHE A 229 3.03 8.41 4.63
N ASP A 230 4.16 8.34 3.93
CA ASP A 230 5.35 7.63 4.36
C ASP A 230 6.42 8.62 4.81
N VAL A 231 7.02 8.34 5.97
CA VAL A 231 8.17 9.09 6.49
C VAL A 231 9.41 8.22 6.56
N GLY A 232 10.57 8.84 6.60
CA GLY A 232 11.84 8.14 6.73
C GLY A 232 12.88 9.01 7.41
N GLN A 233 14.06 8.44 7.58
CA GLN A 233 15.24 9.17 8.01
C GLN A 233 15.99 9.71 6.79
N ALA A 234 16.44 10.96 6.90
CA ALA A 234 17.35 11.59 5.95
C ALA A 234 18.58 10.71 5.71
N ASN A 235 19.05 10.67 4.46
CA ASN A 235 20.23 9.89 4.03
C ASN A 235 20.16 8.37 4.26
N PHE A 236 18.97 7.82 4.53
CA PHE A 236 18.78 6.37 4.70
C PHE A 236 18.33 5.65 3.41
N GLY A 237 18.03 6.42 2.35
CA GLY A 237 17.78 5.91 1.01
C GLY A 237 16.68 4.85 0.96
N VAL A 238 16.94 3.75 0.24
CA VAL A 238 15.99 2.63 0.09
C VAL A 238 15.73 1.87 1.40
N GLU A 239 16.62 1.98 2.37
CA GLU A 239 16.49 1.29 3.67
C GLU A 239 15.32 1.84 4.50
N ASN A 240 14.83 3.05 4.18
CA ASN A 240 13.59 3.60 4.72
C ASN A 240 12.37 2.71 4.46
N PHE A 241 12.40 1.91 3.39
CA PHE A 241 11.30 1.01 3.00
C PHE A 241 11.57 -0.46 3.38
N THR A 242 12.36 -0.65 4.45
CA THR A 242 12.71 -1.96 5.03
C THR A 242 12.53 -1.93 6.54
N GLU A 243 12.59 -3.10 7.16
CA GLU A 243 12.60 -3.22 8.62
C GLU A 243 13.78 -2.49 9.27
N ARG A 244 14.87 -2.22 8.54
CA ARG A 244 16.02 -1.48 9.10
C ARG A 244 15.66 -0.06 9.52
N PHE A 245 14.57 0.52 9.01
CA PHE A 245 14.07 1.80 9.48
C PHE A 245 13.76 1.77 10.99
N THR A 246 13.39 0.61 11.56
CA THR A 246 13.12 0.51 13.00
C THR A 246 14.32 0.70 13.90
N TYR A 247 15.54 0.67 13.35
CA TYR A 247 16.78 0.88 14.10
C TYR A 247 17.24 2.35 14.06
N THR A 248 16.46 3.22 13.44
CA THR A 248 16.82 4.64 13.26
C THR A 248 16.33 5.49 14.43
N SER A 249 17.03 6.61 14.69
CA SER A 249 16.62 7.56 15.73
C SER A 249 15.27 8.19 15.40
N VAL A 250 14.98 8.43 14.12
CA VAL A 250 13.67 8.93 13.65
C VAL A 250 12.56 7.95 13.99
N TYR A 251 12.72 6.65 13.70
CA TYR A 251 11.69 5.67 14.04
C TYR A 251 11.44 5.58 15.55
N HIS A 252 12.51 5.52 16.36
CA HIS A 252 12.36 5.49 17.81
C HIS A 252 11.65 6.73 18.36
N LYS A 253 11.90 7.91 17.78
CA LYS A 253 11.14 9.12 18.14
C LYS A 253 9.68 9.01 17.70
N LEU A 254 9.39 8.58 16.47
CA LEU A 254 8.03 8.39 15.96
C LEU A 254 7.20 7.47 16.87
N GLU A 255 7.77 6.34 17.29
CA GLU A 255 7.09 5.35 18.15
C GLU A 255 6.70 5.93 19.52
N ASN A 256 7.47 6.91 20.02
CA ASN A 256 7.21 7.58 21.30
C ASN A 256 6.21 8.74 21.20
N LEU A 257 5.79 9.14 19.98
CA LEU A 257 4.79 10.19 19.80
C LEU A 257 3.39 9.59 19.90
N GLY A 258 2.66 9.91 20.98
CA GLY A 258 1.32 9.36 21.26
C GLY A 258 0.21 9.72 20.25
N TYR A 259 0.52 10.46 19.18
CA TYR A 259 -0.41 10.77 18.09
C TYR A 259 -0.05 10.07 16.77
N VAL A 260 1.07 9.36 16.72
CA VAL A 260 1.53 8.62 15.54
C VAL A 260 0.99 7.19 15.61
N ASN A 261 0.36 6.75 14.52
CA ASN A 261 -0.04 5.36 14.33
C ASN A 261 0.51 4.86 13.00
N PHE A 262 1.04 3.63 12.99
CA PHE A 262 1.48 2.97 11.77
C PHE A 262 0.36 2.08 11.22
N ARG A 263 0.02 2.20 9.92
CA ARG A 263 -1.10 1.44 9.36
C ARG A 263 -0.83 -0.07 9.37
N TYR A 264 0.36 -0.46 8.96
CA TYR A 264 0.74 -1.85 8.77
C TYR A 264 1.76 -2.25 9.83
N ASN A 265 1.29 -2.45 11.06
CA ASN A 265 2.11 -3.00 12.15
C ASN A 265 2.47 -4.49 11.90
N ARG A 266 3.39 -5.05 12.70
CA ARG A 266 3.87 -6.45 12.52
C ARG A 266 2.78 -7.51 12.58
N ASN A 267 1.70 -7.24 13.31
CA ASN A 267 0.59 -8.15 13.56
C ASN A 267 -0.65 -7.79 12.74
N ASN A 268 -0.51 -6.91 11.75
CA ASN A 268 -1.63 -6.54 10.90
C ASN A 268 -2.13 -7.80 10.16
N MET A 269 -3.45 -7.89 9.99
CA MET A 269 -4.09 -9.01 9.29
C MET A 269 -4.57 -8.60 7.89
N LEU A 270 -3.99 -7.53 7.33
CA LEU A 270 -4.42 -6.94 6.06
C LEU A 270 -3.77 -7.60 4.85
N GLY A 271 -2.85 -8.54 5.06
CA GLY A 271 -2.18 -9.26 3.98
C GLY A 271 -1.05 -8.51 3.31
N VAL A 272 -0.50 -7.50 3.98
CA VAL A 272 0.66 -6.72 3.54
C VAL A 272 1.73 -6.74 4.63
N ARG A 273 2.99 -6.67 4.21
CA ARG A 273 4.16 -6.67 5.09
C ARG A 273 4.09 -5.55 6.13
N PHE A 274 4.90 -5.70 7.17
CA PHE A 274 5.15 -4.64 8.13
C PHE A 274 5.79 -3.41 7.44
N GLU A 275 5.21 -2.24 7.66
CA GLU A 275 5.66 -0.96 7.08
C GLU A 275 5.85 0.10 8.18
N PRO A 276 7.01 0.11 8.87
CA PRO A 276 7.32 1.07 9.95
C PRO A 276 7.42 2.53 9.51
N TRP A 277 7.30 2.82 8.21
CA TRP A 277 7.34 4.17 7.63
C TRP A 277 5.94 4.75 7.37
N HIS A 278 4.90 3.91 7.31
CA HIS A 278 3.57 4.28 6.80
C HIS A 278 2.68 4.86 7.91
N ILE A 279 2.48 6.18 7.90
CA ILE A 279 1.67 6.92 8.88
C ILE A 279 0.18 6.81 8.53
N LYS A 280 -0.60 6.27 9.46
CA LYS A 280 -2.06 6.17 9.42
C LYS A 280 -2.70 7.46 9.92
N LEU A 281 -3.61 8.04 9.14
CA LEU A 281 -4.36 9.24 9.55
C LEU A 281 -5.86 9.00 9.71
N TYR A 282 -6.44 8.19 8.82
CA TYR A 282 -7.87 7.91 8.82
C TYR A 282 -8.13 6.44 9.15
N SER A 283 -9.26 6.16 9.79
CA SER A 283 -9.65 4.81 10.24
C SER A 283 -9.69 3.81 9.10
#